data_AF-A0A2M7Q6F8-F1
#
_entry.id   AF-A0A2M7Q6F8-F1
#
_cell.length_a   1.000
_cell.length_b   1.000
_cell.length_c   1.000
_cell.angle_alpha   90.00
_cell.angle_beta   90.00
_cell.angle_gamma   90.00
#
_symmetry.space_group_name_H-M   'P 1'
#
loop_
_entity.id
_entity.type
_entity.pdbx_description
1 polymer ?
#
loop_
_entity_poly.entity_id
_entity_poly.type
_entity_poly.pdbx_seq_one_letter_code
_entity_poly.pdbx_strand_id
1 'polypeptide(L)'
;KFSGNTDNFAKNLISLLRGDVFDEHLPPPAGGQERTQWLIIQKYLAKDDENDWRLFEPHINPEAMHWERAEKILVKAGEVLDGFSADLAFWENLNWVGDYFNTEAGIDVLVSFNLIDTAMSLVKQKEFIKYLYHHQEALWNKIFTEYFGEEKMEELMKENIIRGWFEI
;
A
#
# COMPACT_ATOMS: atom_id res chain seq x y z
N LYS A 1 21.82 8.01 -5.31
CA LYS A 1 22.19 6.67 -5.85
C LYS A 1 21.72 6.51 -7.31
N PHE A 2 20.45 6.78 -7.64
CA PHE A 2 19.92 6.58 -9.00
C PHE A 2 20.57 7.47 -10.09
N SER A 3 20.91 8.72 -9.79
CA SER A 3 21.61 9.64 -10.71
C SER A 3 23.07 9.26 -10.99
N GLY A 4 23.63 8.28 -10.27
CA GLY A 4 25.05 7.91 -10.37
C GLY A 4 25.37 6.90 -11.48
N ASN A 5 24.37 6.26 -12.07
CA ASN A 5 24.52 5.34 -13.20
C ASN A 5 23.84 5.95 -14.43
N THR A 6 24.60 6.75 -15.18
CA THR A 6 24.10 7.50 -16.35
C THR A 6 23.53 6.60 -17.43
N ASP A 7 24.05 5.38 -17.57
CA ASP A 7 23.68 4.48 -18.67
C ASP A 7 22.25 3.93 -18.51
N ASN A 8 21.80 3.74 -17.27
CA ASN A 8 20.46 3.22 -16.96
C ASN A 8 19.53 4.25 -16.31
N PHE A 9 20.00 5.47 -16.03
CA PHE A 9 19.21 6.48 -15.31
C PHE A 9 17.86 6.75 -15.98
N ALA A 10 17.85 7.06 -17.27
CA ALA A 10 16.62 7.39 -18.00
C ALA A 10 15.63 6.21 -17.99
N LYS A 11 16.13 4.99 -18.24
CA LYS A 11 15.32 3.76 -18.21
C LYS A 11 14.69 3.55 -16.83
N ASN A 12 15.50 3.65 -15.77
CA ASN A 12 15.04 3.44 -14.40
C ASN A 12 14.05 4.52 -13.97
N LEU A 13 14.29 5.78 -14.34
CA LEU A 13 13.37 6.88 -14.04
C LEU A 13 12.02 6.70 -14.74
N ILE A 14 12.04 6.34 -16.03
CA ILE A 14 10.81 6.05 -16.79
C ILE A 14 10.06 4.89 -16.13
N SER A 15 10.77 3.83 -15.75
CA SER A 15 10.21 2.65 -15.09
C SER A 15 9.53 3.00 -13.76
N LEU A 16 10.20 3.81 -12.92
CA LEU A 16 9.64 4.34 -11.67
C LEU A 16 8.40 5.20 -11.91
N LEU A 17 8.40 6.07 -12.91
CA LEU A 17 7.26 6.94 -13.20
C LEU A 17 6.05 6.16 -13.72
N ARG A 18 6.27 5.07 -14.46
CA ARG A 18 5.22 4.17 -14.94
C ARG A 18 4.72 3.21 -13.86
N GLY A 19 5.51 3.00 -12.80
CA GLY A 19 5.23 2.02 -11.75
C GLY A 19 5.39 0.60 -12.27
N ASP A 20 6.46 0.32 -13.03
CA ASP A 20 6.71 -1.05 -13.47
C ASP A 20 6.94 -1.95 -12.25
N VAL A 21 6.32 -3.13 -12.28
CA VAL A 21 6.45 -4.14 -11.23
C VAL A 21 7.09 -5.40 -11.82
N PHE A 22 7.68 -6.20 -10.93
CA PHE A 22 8.19 -7.51 -11.30
C PHE A 22 7.05 -8.41 -11.80
N ASP A 23 7.29 -9.18 -12.88
CA ASP A 23 6.23 -9.90 -13.61
C ASP A 23 6.54 -11.40 -13.81
N GLU A 24 7.52 -11.92 -13.08
CA GLU A 24 7.88 -13.34 -13.13
C GLU A 24 7.57 -13.99 -11.77
N HIS A 25 7.27 -15.28 -11.76
CA HIS A 25 7.30 -16.04 -10.51
C HIS A 25 8.75 -16.30 -10.13
N LEU A 26 9.14 -15.88 -8.94
CA LEU A 26 10.47 -16.18 -8.43
C LEU A 26 10.58 -17.68 -8.15
N PRO A 27 11.70 -18.32 -8.50
CA PRO A 27 11.93 -19.68 -8.08
C PRO A 27 12.02 -19.74 -6.55
N PRO A 28 11.63 -20.88 -5.93
CA PRO A 28 11.86 -21.10 -4.51
C PRO A 28 13.34 -20.85 -4.18
N PRO A 29 13.68 -20.31 -2.98
CA PRO A 29 15.05 -20.00 -2.62
C PRO A 29 15.97 -21.20 -2.86
N ALA A 30 17.04 -20.98 -3.63
CA ALA A 30 17.99 -22.04 -3.95
C ALA A 30 18.67 -22.56 -2.68
N GLY A 31 18.60 -23.87 -2.43
CA GLY A 31 19.33 -24.54 -1.34
C GLY A 31 18.53 -24.87 -0.07
N GLY A 32 17.20 -24.82 -0.11
CA GLY A 32 16.36 -25.26 1.02
C GLY A 32 16.38 -24.34 2.23
N GLN A 33 16.84 -23.10 2.07
CA GLN A 33 16.67 -22.05 3.08
C GLN A 33 15.27 -21.45 2.97
N GLU A 34 14.54 -21.37 4.07
CA GLU A 34 13.20 -20.77 4.19
C GLU A 34 13.25 -19.23 4.12
N ARG A 35 13.89 -18.66 3.09
CA ARG A 35 13.85 -17.20 2.90
C ARG A 35 12.50 -16.80 2.35
N THR A 36 11.85 -15.85 3.02
CA THR A 36 10.57 -15.33 2.54
C THR A 36 10.83 -14.22 1.56
N GLN A 37 10.30 -14.36 0.35
CA GLN A 37 10.38 -13.33 -0.68
C GLN A 37 9.26 -12.33 -0.49
N TRP A 38 9.59 -11.05 -0.55
CA TRP A 38 8.65 -9.94 -0.48
C TRP A 38 8.70 -9.12 -1.76
N LEU A 39 7.55 -8.87 -2.36
CA LEU A 39 7.43 -8.02 -3.55
C LEU A 39 7.35 -6.53 -3.15
N ILE A 40 7.72 -5.67 -4.09
CA ILE A 40 7.49 -4.22 -4.01
C ILE A 40 6.54 -3.85 -5.14
N ILE A 41 5.29 -3.54 -4.78
CA ILE A 41 4.21 -3.28 -5.74
C ILE A 41 3.89 -1.79 -5.68
N GLN A 42 4.29 -1.04 -6.71
CA GLN A 42 3.99 0.40 -6.84
C GLN A 42 2.70 0.65 -7.64
N LYS A 43 2.17 -0.37 -8.32
CA LYS A 43 1.07 -0.24 -9.27
C LYS A 43 -0.23 -0.72 -8.66
N TYR A 44 -1.32 -0.01 -8.95
CA TYR A 44 -2.68 -0.45 -8.64
C TYR A 44 -3.09 -1.64 -9.54
N LEU A 45 -2.61 -2.84 -9.21
CA LEU A 45 -2.84 -4.06 -10.00
C LEU A 45 -4.30 -4.48 -10.01
N ALA A 46 -5.00 -4.37 -8.87
CA ALA A 46 -6.42 -4.73 -8.76
C ALA A 46 -7.35 -3.91 -9.68
N LYS A 47 -6.90 -2.76 -10.19
CA LYS A 47 -7.63 -1.99 -11.21
C LYS A 47 -7.62 -2.70 -12.58
N ASP A 48 -6.52 -3.40 -12.89
CA ASP A 48 -6.35 -4.13 -14.14
C ASP A 48 -6.87 -5.58 -14.01
N ASP A 49 -6.54 -6.26 -12.91
CA ASP A 49 -7.01 -7.60 -12.55
C ASP A 49 -7.06 -7.77 -11.02
N GLU A 50 -8.26 -7.89 -10.45
CA GLU A 50 -8.46 -8.15 -9.01
C GLU A 50 -7.93 -9.51 -8.55
N ASN A 51 -7.67 -10.43 -9.48
CA ASN A 51 -7.12 -11.76 -9.20
C ASN A 51 -5.63 -11.88 -9.56
N ASP A 52 -4.94 -10.75 -9.76
CA ASP A 52 -3.50 -10.75 -10.00
C ASP A 52 -2.76 -11.48 -8.87
N TRP A 53 -1.96 -12.49 -9.23
CA TRP A 53 -1.30 -13.36 -8.26
C TRP A 53 -0.44 -12.60 -7.26
N ARG A 54 0.13 -11.46 -7.65
CA ARG A 54 1.00 -10.63 -6.81
C ARG A 54 0.27 -10.03 -5.60
N LEU A 55 -1.05 -9.83 -5.71
CA LEU A 55 -1.89 -9.32 -4.61
C LEU A 55 -2.01 -10.32 -3.46
N PHE A 56 -1.71 -11.60 -3.70
CA PHE A 56 -1.81 -12.69 -2.72
C PHE A 56 -0.46 -13.13 -2.15
N GLU A 57 0.64 -12.56 -2.65
CA GLU A 57 2.00 -12.83 -2.15
C GLU A 57 2.39 -11.80 -1.09
N PRO A 58 3.33 -12.10 -0.17
CA PRO A 58 3.89 -11.10 0.74
C PRO A 58 4.47 -9.92 -0.04
N HIS A 59 4.00 -8.71 0.25
CA HIS A 59 4.46 -7.51 -0.45
C HIS A 59 4.39 -6.26 0.40
N ILE A 60 5.08 -5.23 -0.06
CA ILE A 60 4.97 -3.87 0.46
C ILE A 60 4.67 -2.90 -0.68
N ASN A 61 3.93 -1.85 -0.36
CA ASN A 61 3.44 -0.87 -1.32
C ASN A 61 3.94 0.55 -0.97
N PRO A 62 4.78 1.17 -1.83
CA PRO A 62 5.27 2.53 -1.61
C PRO A 62 4.17 3.60 -1.61
N GLU A 63 3.12 3.42 -2.40
CA GLU A 63 1.97 4.35 -2.44
C GLU A 63 1.23 4.37 -1.09
N ALA A 64 0.98 3.21 -0.49
CA ALA A 64 0.36 3.13 0.83
C ALA A 64 1.19 3.85 1.92
N MET A 65 2.52 3.75 1.86
CA MET A 65 3.42 4.53 2.75
C MET A 65 3.29 6.04 2.53
N HIS A 66 3.10 6.49 1.28
CA HIS A 66 2.87 7.90 0.98
C HIS A 66 1.53 8.41 1.54
N TRP A 67 0.46 7.60 1.45
CA TRP A 67 -0.84 7.93 2.03
C TRP A 67 -0.78 8.04 3.56
N GLU A 68 -0.09 7.11 4.23
CA GLU A 68 0.11 7.17 5.68
C GLU A 68 0.84 8.46 6.10
N ARG A 69 1.87 8.88 5.35
CA ARG A 69 2.58 10.14 5.59
C ARG A 69 1.71 11.36 5.35
N ALA A 70 0.89 11.33 4.31
CA ALA A 70 -0.04 12.42 4.01
C ALA A 70 -1.06 12.60 5.14
N GLU A 71 -1.56 11.51 5.73
CA GLU A 71 -2.47 11.55 6.87
C GLU A 71 -1.82 12.08 8.14
N LYS A 72 -0.59 11.64 8.47
CA LYS A 72 0.19 12.22 9.58
C LYS A 72 0.36 13.74 9.43
N ILE A 73 0.47 14.25 8.20
CA ILE A 73 0.52 15.69 7.90
C ILE A 73 -0.87 16.33 8.05
N LEU A 74 -1.93 15.65 7.61
CA LEU A 74 -3.31 16.12 7.71
C LEU A 74 -3.72 16.37 9.16
N VAL A 75 -3.36 15.46 10.08
CA VAL A 75 -3.59 15.63 11.52
C VAL A 75 -2.91 16.90 12.05
N LYS A 76 -1.63 17.08 11.73
CA LYS A 76 -0.85 18.27 12.10
C LYS A 76 -1.44 19.56 11.52
N ALA A 77 -1.97 19.50 10.30
CA ALA A 77 -2.65 20.65 9.70
C ALA A 77 -3.92 21.00 10.47
N GLY A 78 -4.67 19.99 10.94
CA GLY A 78 -5.85 20.15 11.80
C GLY A 78 -5.58 20.87 13.11
N GLU A 79 -4.37 20.76 13.69
CA GLU A 79 -3.98 21.51 14.90
C GLU A 79 -3.90 23.02 14.65
N VAL A 80 -3.66 23.43 13.41
CA VAL A 80 -3.56 24.84 13.00
C VAL A 80 -4.89 25.38 12.46
N LEU A 81 -5.76 24.49 11.97
CA LEU A 81 -7.07 24.83 11.41
C LEU A 81 -8.15 24.81 12.50
N ASP A 82 -8.70 25.98 12.80
CA ASP A 82 -9.73 26.14 13.84
C ASP A 82 -10.94 25.22 13.58
N GLY A 83 -11.31 24.44 14.60
CA GLY A 83 -12.47 23.55 14.58
C GLY A 83 -12.29 22.16 13.95
N PHE A 84 -11.14 21.82 13.35
CA PHE A 84 -10.98 20.55 12.61
C PHE A 84 -10.01 19.53 13.22
N SER A 85 -9.32 19.88 14.31
CA SER A 85 -8.27 19.03 14.91
C SER A 85 -8.78 17.61 15.25
N ALA A 86 -9.94 17.48 15.92
CA ALA A 86 -10.50 16.19 16.30
C ALA A 86 -10.95 15.36 15.09
N ASP A 87 -11.58 16.00 14.09
CA ASP A 87 -12.13 15.34 12.91
C ASP A 87 -11.01 14.77 12.02
N LEU A 88 -9.89 15.48 11.89
CA LEU A 88 -8.74 15.01 11.11
C LEU A 88 -7.92 13.98 11.87
N ALA A 89 -7.80 14.11 13.20
CA ALA A 89 -7.13 13.11 14.05
C ALA A 89 -7.82 11.75 14.05
N PHE A 90 -9.13 11.69 13.81
CA PHE A 90 -9.86 10.42 13.71
C PHE A 90 -9.26 9.46 12.68
N TRP A 91 -8.78 9.99 11.55
CA TRP A 91 -8.26 9.18 10.44
C TRP A 91 -6.85 8.64 10.67
N GLU A 92 -6.16 9.10 11.72
CA GLU A 92 -4.78 8.68 11.98
C GLU A 92 -4.71 7.17 12.27
N ASN A 93 -3.80 6.48 11.58
CA ASN A 93 -3.51 5.06 11.81
C ASN A 93 -4.72 4.13 11.61
N LEU A 94 -5.69 4.53 10.79
CA LEU A 94 -6.86 3.71 10.42
C LEU A 94 -6.77 3.07 9.04
N ASN A 95 -5.74 3.37 8.24
CA ASN A 95 -5.62 2.89 6.86
C ASN A 95 -5.71 1.38 6.67
N TRP A 96 -5.18 0.61 7.62
CA TRP A 96 -5.17 -0.85 7.60
C TRP A 96 -6.35 -1.46 8.37
N VAL A 97 -7.18 -0.63 9.01
CA VAL A 97 -8.27 -1.07 9.87
C VAL A 97 -9.52 -1.30 9.03
N GLY A 98 -10.14 -2.45 9.24
CA GLY A 98 -11.41 -2.81 8.65
C GLY A 98 -12.06 -3.96 9.41
N ASP A 99 -13.39 -4.03 9.37
CA ASP A 99 -14.15 -5.10 10.01
C ASP A 99 -15.45 -5.40 9.26
N TYR A 100 -16.05 -6.56 9.50
CA TYR A 100 -17.33 -6.95 8.94
C TYR A 100 -18.48 -6.40 9.79
N PHE A 101 -19.42 -5.71 9.13
CA PHE A 101 -20.62 -5.19 9.75
C PHE A 101 -21.86 -5.81 9.11
N ASN A 102 -22.82 -6.20 9.95
CA ASN A 102 -24.06 -6.78 9.50
C ASN A 102 -25.00 -5.68 8.96
N THR A 103 -25.49 -5.88 7.74
CA THR A 103 -26.49 -4.99 7.11
C THR A 103 -27.90 -5.29 7.61
N GLU A 104 -28.86 -4.40 7.36
CA GLU A 104 -30.28 -4.64 7.67
C GLU A 104 -30.83 -5.91 7.01
N ALA A 105 -30.22 -6.36 5.91
CA ALA A 105 -30.56 -7.60 5.20
C ALA A 105 -29.92 -8.87 5.81
N GLY A 106 -29.16 -8.74 6.91
CA GLY A 106 -28.47 -9.86 7.55
C GLY A 106 -27.15 -10.26 6.90
N ILE A 107 -26.65 -9.49 5.93
CA ILE A 107 -25.42 -9.79 5.17
C ILE A 107 -24.25 -9.04 5.79
N ASP A 108 -23.15 -9.74 6.03
CA ASP A 108 -21.90 -9.13 6.50
C ASP A 108 -21.15 -8.45 5.36
N VAL A 109 -20.76 -7.19 5.58
CA VAL A 109 -20.00 -6.38 4.64
C VAL A 109 -18.74 -5.88 5.33
N LEU A 110 -17.57 -6.21 4.77
CA LEU A 110 -16.30 -5.62 5.22
C LEU A 110 -16.33 -4.10 5.00
N VAL A 111 -16.15 -3.30 6.03
CA VAL A 111 -16.01 -1.85 5.94
C VAL A 111 -14.56 -1.50 6.23
N SER A 112 -13.95 -0.73 5.34
CA SER A 112 -12.62 -0.16 5.54
C SER A 112 -12.72 1.20 6.21
N PHE A 113 -11.78 1.51 7.10
CA PHE A 113 -11.59 2.83 7.69
C PHE A 113 -10.47 3.63 7.00
N ASN A 114 -10.00 3.15 5.85
CA ASN A 114 -9.07 3.91 5.00
C ASN A 114 -9.78 5.15 4.44
N LEU A 115 -9.16 6.32 4.63
CA LEU A 115 -9.74 7.61 4.26
C LEU A 115 -10.01 7.71 2.75
N ILE A 116 -9.07 7.24 1.92
CA ILE A 116 -9.17 7.30 0.46
C ILE A 116 -10.26 6.37 -0.04
N ASP A 117 -10.28 5.11 0.44
CA ASP A 117 -11.33 4.16 0.09
C ASP A 117 -12.73 4.65 0.51
N THR A 118 -12.83 5.28 1.68
CA THR A 118 -14.08 5.87 2.18
C THR A 118 -14.54 7.03 1.29
N ALA A 119 -13.64 7.96 0.95
CA ALA A 119 -13.94 9.08 0.08
C ALA A 119 -14.38 8.62 -1.32
N MET A 120 -13.69 7.63 -1.89
CA MET A 120 -14.03 7.04 -3.19
C MET A 120 -15.38 6.33 -3.16
N SER A 121 -15.66 5.56 -2.10
CA SER A 121 -16.94 4.88 -1.90
C SER A 121 -18.09 5.89 -1.80
N LEU A 122 -17.90 7.04 -1.14
CA LEU A 122 -18.89 8.11 -1.08
C LEU A 122 -19.18 8.73 -2.46
N VAL A 123 -18.13 9.02 -3.24
CA VAL A 123 -18.27 9.54 -4.62
C VAL A 123 -19.03 8.53 -5.50
N LYS A 124 -18.79 7.24 -5.27
CA LYS A 124 -19.33 6.12 -6.05
C LYS A 124 -20.55 5.45 -5.43
N GLN A 125 -21.17 6.07 -4.44
CA GLN A 125 -22.31 5.51 -3.69
C GLN A 125 -23.46 5.01 -4.58
N LYS A 126 -23.71 5.67 -5.73
CA LYS A 126 -24.79 5.28 -6.66
C LYS A 126 -24.48 4.02 -7.46
N GLU A 127 -23.21 3.67 -7.59
CA GLU A 127 -22.72 2.51 -8.32
C GLU A 127 -22.57 1.29 -7.38
N PHE A 128 -22.77 1.47 -6.06
CA PHE A 128 -22.54 0.46 -5.02
C PHE A 128 -21.15 -0.21 -5.13
N ILE A 129 -20.17 0.52 -5.69
CA ILE A 129 -18.80 0.04 -5.83
C ILE A 129 -18.11 0.22 -4.48
N LYS A 130 -17.56 -0.88 -4.01
CA LYS A 130 -16.79 -0.93 -2.77
C LYS A 130 -15.31 -0.78 -3.08
N TYR A 131 -14.66 0.20 -2.46
CA TYR A 131 -13.22 0.38 -2.55
C TYR A 131 -12.55 -0.27 -1.32
N LEU A 132 -11.59 -1.16 -1.57
CA LEU A 132 -10.80 -1.84 -0.54
C LEU A 132 -9.29 -1.88 -0.84
N TYR A 133 -8.88 -1.35 -1.99
CA TYR A 133 -7.50 -1.48 -2.45
C TYR A 133 -6.52 -0.82 -1.47
N HIS A 134 -6.72 0.46 -1.14
CA HIS A 134 -5.77 1.18 -0.29
C HIS A 134 -5.71 0.55 1.10
N HIS A 135 -6.82 0.03 1.60
CA HIS A 135 -6.87 -0.75 2.83
C HIS A 135 -6.05 -2.03 2.78
N GLN A 136 -6.18 -2.82 1.71
CA GLN A 136 -5.44 -4.07 1.55
C GLN A 136 -3.93 -3.81 1.46
N GLU A 137 -3.51 -2.81 0.68
CA GLU A 137 -2.09 -2.42 0.56
C GLU A 137 -1.54 -1.88 1.89
N ALA A 138 -2.32 -1.07 2.61
CA ALA A 138 -1.95 -0.58 3.93
C ALA A 138 -1.84 -1.71 4.97
N LEU A 139 -2.70 -2.74 4.87
CA LEU A 139 -2.63 -3.92 5.73
C LEU A 139 -1.34 -4.72 5.50
N TRP A 140 -0.92 -4.90 4.24
CA TRP A 140 0.35 -5.55 3.94
C TRP A 140 1.56 -4.79 4.49
N ASN A 141 1.60 -3.47 4.29
CA ASN A 141 2.61 -2.61 4.93
C ASN A 141 2.55 -2.74 6.45
N LYS A 142 1.35 -2.72 7.05
CA LYS A 142 1.17 -2.85 8.50
C LYS A 142 1.78 -4.15 9.02
N ILE A 143 1.44 -5.29 8.40
CA ILE A 143 2.03 -6.60 8.73
C ILE A 143 3.55 -6.50 8.71
N PHE A 144 4.15 -5.98 7.63
CA PHE A 144 5.60 -5.84 7.55
C PHE A 144 6.18 -4.98 8.68
N THR A 145 5.59 -3.81 8.93
CA THR A 145 6.08 -2.85 9.93
C THR A 145 5.96 -3.36 11.37
N GLU A 146 5.00 -4.24 11.68
CA GLU A 146 4.90 -4.86 13.00
C GLU A 146 6.10 -5.77 13.32
N TYR A 147 6.74 -6.36 12.30
CA TYR A 147 7.93 -7.21 12.50
C TYR A 147 9.24 -6.42 12.36
N PHE A 148 9.32 -5.49 11.39
CA PHE A 148 10.60 -4.90 10.97
C PHE A 148 10.68 -3.38 11.15
N GLY A 149 9.55 -2.70 11.39
CA GLY A 149 9.47 -1.24 11.53
C GLY A 149 9.41 -0.46 10.21
N GLU A 150 8.92 0.78 10.29
CA GLU A 150 8.76 1.70 9.13
C GLU A 150 10.10 2.04 8.48
N GLU A 151 11.14 2.31 9.28
CA GLU A 151 12.46 2.69 8.76
C GLU A 151 13.06 1.59 7.87
N LYS A 152 12.92 0.33 8.30
CA LYS A 152 13.44 -0.81 7.54
C LYS A 152 12.65 -1.04 6.25
N MET A 153 11.32 -0.90 6.32
CA MET A 153 10.46 -0.98 5.14
C MET A 153 10.87 0.07 4.10
N GLU A 154 11.05 1.33 4.50
CA GLU A 154 11.45 2.41 3.59
C GLU A 154 12.86 2.19 3.01
N GLU A 155 13.81 1.69 3.81
CA GLU A 155 15.15 1.30 3.35
C GLU A 155 15.06 0.25 2.24
N LEU A 156 14.35 -0.86 2.50
CA LEU A 156 14.22 -1.98 1.57
C LEU A 156 13.50 -1.57 0.27
N MET A 157 12.46 -0.74 0.38
CA MET A 157 11.81 -0.14 -0.79
C MET A 157 12.82 0.65 -1.62
N LYS A 158 13.54 1.60 -1.02
CA LYS A 158 14.49 2.46 -1.75
C LYS A 158 15.60 1.66 -2.43
N GLU A 159 16.06 0.58 -1.81
CA GLU A 159 17.14 -0.24 -2.35
C GLU A 159 16.69 -1.18 -3.47
N ASN A 160 15.43 -1.64 -3.43
CA ASN A 160 14.96 -2.73 -4.28
C ASN A 160 13.82 -2.34 -5.23
N ILE A 161 13.31 -1.10 -5.22
CA ILE A 161 12.15 -0.70 -6.04
C ILE A 161 12.33 -0.94 -7.55
N ILE A 162 13.56 -0.82 -8.08
CA ILE A 162 13.85 -1.13 -9.50
C ILE A 162 13.83 -2.63 -9.76
N ARG A 163 14.26 -3.43 -8.78
CA ARG A 163 14.23 -4.90 -8.85
C ARG A 163 12.81 -5.44 -8.64
N GLY A 164 12.01 -4.75 -7.83
CA GLY A 164 10.63 -5.08 -7.52
C GLY A 164 10.45 -6.14 -6.42
N TRP A 165 11.51 -6.60 -5.75
CA TRP A 165 11.43 -7.60 -4.67
C TRP A 165 12.73 -7.70 -3.85
N PHE A 166 12.65 -8.34 -2.69
CA PHE A 166 13.78 -8.69 -1.82
C PHE A 166 13.51 -9.98 -1.00
N GLU A 167 14.55 -10.49 -0.34
CA GLU A 167 14.47 -11.63 0.58
C GLU A 167 14.74 -11.18 2.02
N ILE A 168 14.05 -11.80 2.97
CA ILE A 168 14.34 -11.74 4.41
C ILE A 168 14.74 -13.13 4.91
#